data_AF-A0A353T0P9-F1
#
_entry.id   AF-A0A353T0P9-F1
#
_cell.length_a   1.000
_cell.length_b   1.000
_cell.length_c   1.000
_cell.angle_alpha   90.00
_cell.angle_beta   90.00
_cell.angle_gamma   90.00
#
_symmetry.space_group_name_H-M   'P 1'
#
loop_
_entity.id
_entity.type
_entity.pdbx_description
1 polymer ?
#
loop_
_entity_poly.entity_id
_entity_poly.type
_entity_poly.pdbx_seq_one_letter_code
_entity_poly.pdbx_strand_id
1 'polypeptide(L)'
;WNAWFDCMIYITEPRNQVLQLILRHIVIEGTSQYMNFTGTMDTGTYMPEAVKAATTIVATLPILLAYPFIQKYFVKGVIVGSLKG
;
A
#
# COMPACT_ATOMS: atom_id res chain seq x y z
N TRP A 1 0.46 -7.87 -0.67
CA TRP A 1 0.75 -6.50 -0.21
C TRP A 1 0.92 -5.53 -1.37
N ASN A 2 1.98 -5.68 -2.18
CA ASN A 2 2.26 -4.77 -3.30
C ASN A 2 1.64 -5.21 -4.65
N ALA A 3 0.74 -6.21 -4.65
CA ALA A 3 0.04 -6.64 -5.86
C ALA A 3 -1.08 -5.65 -6.17
N TRP A 4 -1.11 -5.12 -7.40
CA TRP A 4 -2.08 -4.10 -7.84
C TRP A 4 -2.51 -4.30 -9.30
N PHE A 5 -1.62 -4.80 -10.16
CA PHE A 5 -1.84 -4.91 -11.60
C PHE A 5 -2.88 -5.97 -11.95
N ASP A 6 -2.85 -7.09 -11.24
CA ASP A 6 -3.86 -8.16 -11.29
C ASP A 6 -5.24 -7.62 -10.90
N CYS A 7 -5.33 -6.89 -9.78
CA CYS A 7 -6.57 -6.24 -9.36
C CYS A 7 -7.07 -5.25 -10.43
N MET A 8 -6.16 -4.47 -11.04
CA MET A 8 -6.52 -3.49 -12.07
C MET A 8 -7.14 -4.13 -13.32
N ILE A 9 -6.68 -5.32 -13.70
CA ILE A 9 -7.18 -6.01 -14.90
C ILE A 9 -8.47 -6.77 -14.62
N TYR A 10 -8.56 -7.45 -13.48
CA TYR A 10 -9.63 -8.40 -13.22
C TYR A 10 -10.78 -7.85 -12.38
N ILE A 11 -10.57 -6.76 -11.65
CA ILE A 11 -11.55 -6.21 -10.70
C ILE A 11 -12.13 -4.92 -11.24
N THR A 12 -13.42 -4.96 -11.59
CA THR A 12 -14.20 -3.81 -12.06
C THR A 12 -14.95 -3.10 -10.94
N GLU A 13 -15.36 -3.83 -9.89
CA GLU A 13 -16.14 -3.27 -8.78
C GLU A 13 -15.24 -2.55 -7.76
N PRO A 14 -15.48 -1.26 -7.42
CA PRO A 14 -14.64 -0.47 -6.52
C PRO A 14 -14.47 -1.10 -5.12
N ARG A 15 -15.50 -1.79 -4.63
CA ARG A 15 -15.52 -2.43 -3.30
C ARG A 15 -14.54 -3.60 -3.17
N ASN A 16 -14.14 -4.18 -4.30
CA ASN A 16 -13.23 -5.32 -4.34
C ASN A 16 -11.79 -4.88 -4.65
N GLN A 17 -11.54 -3.57 -4.80
CA GLN A 17 -10.21 -3.07 -5.10
C GLN A 17 -9.27 -3.23 -3.91
N VAL A 18 -8.03 -3.63 -4.20
CA VAL A 18 -6.98 -3.73 -3.18
C VAL A 18 -6.43 -2.35 -2.83
N LEU A 19 -5.99 -2.18 -1.59
CA LEU A 19 -5.42 -0.93 -1.07
C LEU A 19 -4.30 -0.37 -1.96
N GLN A 20 -3.46 -1.24 -2.53
CA GLN A 20 -2.34 -0.83 -3.38
C GLN A 20 -2.81 -0.17 -4.69
N LEU A 21 -3.94 -0.61 -5.25
CA LEU A 21 -4.53 -0.02 -6.45
C LEU A 21 -5.14 1.35 -6.13
N ILE A 22 -5.82 1.46 -4.98
CA ILE A 22 -6.38 2.72 -4.47
C ILE A 22 -5.28 3.77 -4.27
N LEU A 23 -4.18 3.37 -3.63
CA LEU A 23 -2.99 4.19 -3.47
C LEU A 23 -2.45 4.71 -4.79
N ARG A 24 -2.38 3.84 -5.81
CA ARG A 24 -1.92 4.21 -7.14
C ARG A 24 -2.82 5.28 -7.75
N HIS A 25 -4.14 5.11 -7.69
CA HIS A 25 -5.07 6.13 -8.18
C HIS A 25 -4.88 7.47 -7.46
N ILE A 26 -4.75 7.46 -6.13
CA ILE A 26 -4.50 8.67 -5.33
C ILE A 26 -3.16 9.35 -5.70
N VAL A 27 -2.12 8.56 -5.91
CA VAL A 27 -0.74 9.04 -6.19
C VAL A 27 -0.59 9.60 -7.60
N ILE A 28 -1.26 8.98 -8.59
CA ILE A 28 -1.08 9.23 -10.03
C ILE A 28 -2.21 10.10 -10.60
N GLU A 29 -3.48 9.81 -10.27
CA GLU A 29 -4.67 10.44 -10.86
C GLU A 29 -5.20 11.62 -10.03
N GLY A 30 -4.69 11.79 -8.80
CA GLY A 30 -5.03 12.90 -7.92
C GLY A 30 -6.22 12.58 -6.99
N THR A 31 -6.13 13.07 -5.75
CA THR A 31 -7.09 12.78 -4.67
C THR A 31 -8.51 13.25 -4.96
N SER A 32 -8.67 14.39 -5.65
CA SER A 32 -9.97 15.02 -5.91
C SER A 32 -10.84 14.21 -6.87
N GLN A 33 -10.27 13.65 -7.94
CA GLN A 33 -11.02 12.83 -8.90
C GLN A 33 -11.46 11.50 -8.29
N TYR A 34 -10.58 10.86 -7.50
CA TYR A 34 -10.89 9.61 -6.83
C TYR A 34 -11.96 9.77 -5.73
N MET A 35 -11.88 10.82 -4.91
CA MET A 35 -12.87 11.11 -3.86
C MET A 35 -14.27 11.41 -4.41
N ASN A 36 -14.34 12.09 -5.56
CA ASN A 36 -15.59 12.33 -6.27
C ASN A 36 -16.20 11.02 -6.80
N PHE A 37 -15.37 10.08 -7.26
CA PHE A 37 -15.80 8.77 -7.72
C PHE A 37 -16.34 7.88 -6.59
N THR A 38 -15.77 7.99 -5.38
CA THR A 38 -16.21 7.19 -4.22
C THR A 38 -17.40 7.81 -3.46
N GLY A 39 -17.87 9.00 -3.86
CA GLY A 39 -18.98 9.70 -3.21
C GLY A 39 -18.65 10.28 -1.83
N THR A 40 -17.37 10.34 -1.47
CA THR A 40 -16.89 10.81 -0.17
C THR A 40 -16.60 12.32 -0.25
N MET A 41 -17.65 13.13 -0.45
CA MET A 41 -17.52 14.59 -0.40
C MET A 41 -17.68 15.07 1.05
N ASP A 42 -16.61 14.97 1.85
CA ASP A 42 -16.50 15.80 3.06
C ASP A 42 -15.74 17.09 2.70
N THR A 43 -16.28 18.23 3.09
CA THR A 43 -15.89 19.58 2.62
C THR A 43 -14.76 20.17 3.45
N GLY A 44 -13.78 19.35 3.83
CA GLY A 44 -12.53 19.82 4.44
C GLY A 44 -11.55 20.27 3.37
N THR A 45 -10.80 21.35 3.60
CA THR A 45 -9.66 21.73 2.75
C THR A 45 -8.55 20.68 2.92
N TYR A 46 -8.68 19.54 2.24
CA TYR A 46 -7.65 18.52 2.25
C TYR A 46 -6.54 18.89 1.28
N MET A 47 -5.32 18.98 1.79
CA MET A 47 -4.15 19.14 0.92
C MET A 47 -3.86 17.79 0.24
N PRO A 48 -3.96 17.67 -1.09
CA PRO A 48 -3.79 16.40 -1.81
C PRO A 48 -2.49 15.66 -1.47
N GLU A 49 -1.43 16.43 -1.24
CA GLU A 49 -0.12 15.95 -0.88
C GLU A 49 -0.07 15.29 0.51
N ALA A 50 -0.79 15.85 1.49
CA ALA A 50 -0.89 15.29 2.83
C ALA A 50 -1.63 13.94 2.82
N VAL A 51 -2.71 13.81 2.05
CA VAL A 51 -3.47 12.56 1.89
C VAL A 51 -2.62 11.49 1.21
N LYS A 52 -1.89 11.87 0.15
CA LYS A 52 -0.94 10.99 -0.54
C LYS A 52 0.15 10.46 0.39
N ALA A 53 0.77 11.34 1.18
CA ALA A 53 1.79 10.98 2.14
C ALA A 53 1.23 10.08 3.26
N ALA A 54 0.10 10.45 3.86
CA ALA A 54 -0.56 9.69 4.92
C ALA A 54 -0.90 8.26 4.46
N THR A 55 -1.53 8.12 3.29
CA THR A 55 -1.91 6.81 2.75
C THR A 55 -0.68 5.94 2.46
N THR A 56 0.41 6.54 1.97
CA THR A 56 1.67 5.83 1.71
C THR A 56 2.30 5.30 3.01
N ILE A 57 2.31 6.11 4.07
CA ILE A 57 2.80 5.71 5.39
C ILE A 57 1.95 4.57 5.94
N VAL A 58 0.62 4.71 5.90
CA VAL A 58 -0.31 3.68 6.41
C VAL A 58 -0.14 2.36 5.68
N ALA A 59 0.06 2.37 4.36
CA ALA A 59 0.26 1.13 3.61
C ALA A 59 1.66 0.53 3.74
N THR A 60 2.68 1.29 4.12
CA THR A 60 4.03 0.73 4.34
C THR A 60 4.26 0.27 5.78
N LEU A 61 3.54 0.86 6.74
CA LEU A 61 3.68 0.57 8.17
C LEU A 61 3.60 -0.93 8.53
N PRO A 62 2.63 -1.73 8.03
CA PRO A 62 2.53 -3.13 8.43
C PRO A 62 3.69 -3.98 7.89
N ILE A 63 4.25 -3.64 6.72
CA ILE A 63 5.48 -4.28 6.23
C ILE A 63 6.64 -4.00 7.18
N LEU A 64 6.79 -2.74 7.61
CA LEU A 64 7.86 -2.34 8.53
C LEU A 64 7.73 -3.04 9.89
N LEU A 65 6.50 -3.23 10.38
CA LEU A 65 6.24 -3.98 11.61
C LEU A 65 6.52 -5.48 11.45
N ALA A 66 6.22 -6.07 10.30
CA ALA A 66 6.51 -7.48 10.02
C ALA A 66 8.01 -7.74 9.76
N TYR A 67 8.73 -6.74 9.26
CA TYR A 67 10.15 -6.82 8.91
C TYR A 67 11.06 -7.38 10.02
N PRO A 68 11.04 -6.89 11.29
CA PRO A 68 11.89 -7.43 12.34
C PRO A 68 11.62 -8.90 12.67
N PHE A 69 10.37 -9.36 12.55
CA PHE A 69 10.02 -10.77 12.78
C PHE A 69 10.61 -11.65 11.69
N ILE A 70 10.39 -11.28 10.43
CA ILE A 70 10.94 -11.99 9.27
C ILE A 70 12.47 -11.98 9.33
N GLN A 71 13.08 -10.82 9.53
CA GLN A 71 14.53 -10.65 9.64
C GLN A 71 15.15 -11.60 10.68
N LYS A 72 14.53 -11.78 11.85
CA LYS A 72 15.03 -12.69 12.89
C LYS A 72 15.17 -14.15 12.42
N TYR A 73 14.26 -14.65 11.59
CA TYR A 73 14.32 -16.02 11.08
C TYR A 73 15.33 -16.17 9.93
N PHE A 74 15.42 -15.17 9.06
CA PHE A 74 16.36 -15.18 7.93
C PHE A 74 17.81 -14.96 8.37
N VAL A 75 18.09 -14.10 9.38
CA VAL A 75 19.45 -13.91 9.92
C VAL A 75 19.98 -15.21 10.54
N LYS A 76 19.13 -15.99 11.21
CA LYS A 76 19.52 -17.32 11.73
C LYS A 76 19.78 -18.33 10.61
N GLY A 77 18.98 -18.31 9.54
CA GLY A 77 19.15 -19.20 8.39
C GLY A 77 20.40 -18.94 7.57
N VAL A 78 20.77 -17.67 7.37
CA VAL A 78 21.99 -17.28 6.62
C VAL A 78 23.27 -17.69 7.36
N ILE A 79 23.32 -17.52 8.69
CA ILE A 79 24.51 -17.92 9.48
C ILE A 79 24.70 -19.44 9.45
N VAL A 80 23.61 -20.23 9.48
CA VAL A 80 23.67 -21.71 9.39
C VAL A 80 24.06 -22.17 7.97
N GLY A 81 23.67 -21.45 6.92
CA GLY A 81 24.09 -21.71 5.55
C GLY A 81 25.58 -21.39 5.27
N SER A 82 26.13 -20.36 5.91
CA SER A 82 27.55 -19.99 5.79
C SER A 82 28.52 -20.87 6.59
N LEU A 83 28.05 -21.65 7.56
CA LEU A 83 28.86 -22.63 8.30
C LEU A 83 29.00 -23.98 7.58
N LYS A 84 28.20 -24.21 6.53
CA LYS A 84 28.16 -25.47 5.78
C LYS A 84 28.70 -25.38 4.35
N GLY A 85 29.20 -24.19 3.97
CA GLY A 85 29.97 -23.94 2.75
C GLY A 85 31.46 -23.91 3.02
#